data_AF-A0A9P6VJK6-F1
#
_entry.id   AF-A0A9P6VJK6-F1
#
_cell.length_a   1.000
_cell.length_b   1.000
_cell.length_c   1.000
_cell.angle_alpha   90.00
_cell.angle_beta   90.00
_cell.angle_gamma   90.00
#
_symmetry.space_group_name_H-M   'P 1'
#
loop_
_entity.id
_entity.type
_entity.pdbx_description
1 polymer ?
#
loop_
_entity_poly.entity_id
_entity_poly.type
_entity_poly.pdbx_seq_one_letter_code
_entity_poly.pdbx_strand_id
1 'polypeptide(L)'
;MSESRSQAVRATAIRPEIIDDKSPHCILFILSRLSLYRAHTPDEPFFIGLNGVQGAGKTTLVSALQATLQKEGLETLVCSIDDLYLTHSDQLALAQQYPDNELVQHRGEPGKMFLPFCILFPFSSLLAGRKEGEGETLTGYFPGTHDMNLARELFAALRTSSPTLIPSYDKSLFSGSGDRLPSSSWTPVNQPSQPKIQVIIFEGWCVGFRALSAAAVEAKYASSLSSPDSTLQKHKLEHLLFVNEKLREYDVMTDTFNAFLHIDAQETGFVYEWRLEQEAQLRREKGMGMSDEQVVRFVDGYYPAYELFTGGVREGVLRGKGREGAQLRLVVGRDRRVVEVVRV
;
A
#
# COMPACT_ATOMS: atom_id res chain seq x y z
N MET A 1 23.67 49.78 24.29
CA MET A 1 23.79 48.33 24.59
C MET A 1 22.55 47.58 24.09
N SER A 2 22.28 47.61 22.78
CA SER A 2 21.03 47.07 22.22
C SER A 2 21.18 46.40 20.85
N GLU A 3 22.31 45.73 20.59
CA GLU A 3 22.58 45.13 19.27
C GLU A 3 23.13 43.68 19.27
N SER A 4 23.17 42.96 20.40
CA SER A 4 23.81 41.62 20.44
C SER A 4 22.88 40.42 20.68
N ARG A 5 21.56 40.54 20.46
CA ARG A 5 20.60 39.42 20.63
C ARG A 5 19.79 39.02 19.39
N SER A 6 20.14 39.51 18.20
CA SER A 6 19.36 39.29 16.96
C SER A 6 19.95 38.25 15.99
N GLN A 7 20.98 37.48 16.37
CA GLN A 7 21.66 36.55 15.44
C GLN A 7 21.84 35.11 15.93
N ALA A 8 21.11 34.67 16.95
CA ALA A 8 21.14 33.28 17.38
C ALA A 8 19.92 32.51 16.85
N VAL A 9 20.20 31.63 15.88
CA VAL A 9 19.39 30.46 15.48
C VAL A 9 18.13 30.74 14.64
N ARG A 10 18.33 31.19 13.39
CA ARG A 10 17.56 30.60 12.28
C ARG A 10 18.15 29.22 12.04
N ALA A 11 17.66 28.20 12.75
CA ALA A 11 17.88 26.82 12.35
C ALA A 11 17.13 26.63 11.03
N THR A 12 17.84 26.81 9.92
CA THR A 12 17.46 26.20 8.65
C THR A 12 17.28 24.72 8.96
N ALA A 13 16.04 24.24 8.97
CA ALA A 13 15.76 22.82 9.07
C ALA A 13 16.44 22.17 7.87
N ILE A 14 17.62 21.58 8.09
CA ILE A 14 18.33 20.79 7.10
C ILE A 14 17.35 19.67 6.76
N ARG A 15 16.76 19.72 5.56
CA ARG A 15 16.02 18.58 5.04
C ARG A 15 17.02 17.42 5.04
N PRO A 16 16.74 16.29 5.70
CA PRO A 16 17.63 15.14 5.62
C PRO A 16 17.83 14.82 4.14
N GLU A 17 19.08 14.73 3.72
CA GLU A 17 19.43 14.38 2.35
C GLU A 17 18.81 13.02 2.03
N ILE A 18 17.92 12.99 1.03
CA ILE A 18 17.31 11.74 0.57
C ILE A 18 18.38 11.01 -0.24
N ILE A 19 18.96 9.97 0.36
CA ILE A 19 19.93 9.10 -0.30
C ILE A 19 19.16 7.96 -0.97
N ASP A 20 19.31 7.83 -2.28
CA ASP A 20 18.79 6.70 -3.04
C ASP A 20 19.81 5.56 -3.08
N ASP A 21 19.75 4.71 -2.07
CA ASP A 21 20.53 3.48 -1.95
C ASP A 21 19.78 2.23 -2.44
N LYS A 22 18.51 2.36 -2.87
CA LYS A 22 17.64 1.22 -3.26
C LYS A 22 17.63 1.03 -4.77
N SER A 23 17.51 2.10 -5.55
CA SER A 23 17.39 2.03 -7.01
C SER A 23 18.54 1.26 -7.67
N PRO A 24 19.82 1.43 -7.27
CA PRO A 24 20.91 0.68 -7.88
C PRO A 24 20.73 -0.85 -7.76
N HIS A 25 20.29 -1.34 -6.60
CA HIS A 25 20.02 -2.77 -6.40
C HIS A 25 18.82 -3.24 -7.23
N CYS A 26 17.72 -2.48 -7.20
CA CYS A 26 16.50 -2.80 -7.91
C CYS A 26 16.70 -2.81 -9.44
N ILE A 27 17.38 -1.80 -10.01
CA ILE A 27 17.60 -1.71 -11.45
C ILE A 27 18.46 -2.86 -11.96
N LEU A 28 19.59 -3.16 -11.29
CA LEU A 28 20.44 -4.29 -11.68
C LEU A 28 19.66 -5.62 -11.65
N PHE A 29 18.80 -5.78 -10.64
CA PHE A 29 17.94 -6.95 -10.53
C PHE A 29 16.88 -7.00 -11.64
N ILE A 30 16.16 -5.90 -11.88
CA ILE A 30 15.13 -5.79 -12.92
C ILE A 30 15.72 -6.10 -14.30
N LEU A 31 16.82 -5.44 -14.67
CA LEU A 31 17.43 -5.64 -15.99
C LEU A 31 17.92 -7.08 -16.18
N SER A 32 18.50 -7.69 -15.14
CA SER A 32 18.87 -9.11 -15.17
C SER A 32 17.67 -10.03 -15.39
N ARG A 33 16.57 -9.81 -14.67
CA ARG A 33 15.36 -10.64 -14.80
C ARG A 33 14.64 -10.41 -16.14
N LEU A 34 14.55 -9.16 -16.58
CA LEU A 34 13.96 -8.78 -17.86
C LEU A 34 14.70 -9.43 -19.04
N SER A 35 16.04 -9.44 -19.01
CA SER A 35 16.85 -10.10 -20.04
C SER A 35 16.55 -11.60 -20.14
N LEU A 36 16.47 -12.31 -19.01
CA LEU A 36 16.12 -13.73 -18.97
C LEU A 36 14.69 -14.01 -19.45
N TYR A 37 13.74 -13.12 -19.10
CA TYR A 37 12.35 -13.24 -19.52
C TYR A 37 12.20 -13.07 -21.03
N ARG A 38 12.79 -12.01 -21.60
CA ARG A 38 12.72 -11.71 -23.04
C ARG A 38 13.37 -12.77 -23.92
N ALA A 39 14.30 -13.56 -23.39
CA ALA A 39 14.87 -14.69 -24.11
C ALA A 39 13.83 -15.77 -24.46
N HIS A 40 12.71 -15.83 -23.73
CA HIS A 40 11.64 -16.81 -23.93
C HIS A 40 10.34 -16.18 -24.45
N THR A 41 10.03 -14.95 -24.03
CA THR A 41 8.79 -14.23 -24.37
C THR A 41 9.09 -12.77 -24.74
N PRO A 42 9.64 -12.50 -25.93
CA PRO A 42 10.16 -11.17 -26.31
C PRO A 42 9.07 -10.10 -26.44
N ASP A 43 7.84 -10.51 -26.79
CA ASP A 43 6.73 -9.61 -27.11
C ASP A 43 5.73 -9.43 -25.93
N GLU A 44 5.90 -10.18 -24.84
CA GLU A 44 5.05 -10.04 -23.65
C GLU A 44 5.61 -8.96 -22.70
N PRO A 45 4.76 -8.13 -22.08
CA PRO A 45 5.20 -7.16 -21.09
C PRO A 45 5.72 -7.87 -19.83
N PHE A 46 6.74 -7.26 -19.22
CA PHE A 46 7.36 -7.75 -17.99
C PHE A 46 6.74 -7.07 -16.76
N PHE A 47 6.04 -7.84 -15.95
CA PHE A 47 5.36 -7.39 -14.74
C PHE A 47 6.26 -7.49 -13.51
N ILE A 48 6.34 -6.39 -12.76
CA ILE A 48 7.08 -6.27 -11.52
C ILE A 48 6.09 -5.90 -10.42
N GLY A 49 5.93 -6.76 -9.41
CA GLY A 49 5.24 -6.40 -8.18
C GLY A 49 6.19 -5.66 -7.24
N LEU A 50 5.72 -4.58 -6.60
CA LEU A 50 6.49 -3.85 -5.59
C LEU A 50 5.68 -3.70 -4.30
N ASN A 51 6.21 -4.27 -3.22
CA ASN A 51 5.68 -4.13 -1.87
C ASN A 51 6.60 -3.27 -1.00
N GLY A 52 5.98 -2.58 -0.05
CA GLY A 52 6.68 -1.99 1.08
C GLY A 52 5.69 -1.38 2.07
N VAL A 53 6.04 -1.34 3.34
CA VAL A 53 5.20 -0.73 4.37
C VAL A 53 5.02 0.78 4.14
N GLN A 54 4.06 1.39 4.82
CA GLN A 54 3.82 2.83 4.74
C GLN A 54 5.07 3.62 5.18
N GLY A 55 5.39 4.71 4.46
CA GLY A 55 6.55 5.55 4.78
C GLY A 55 7.93 4.97 4.42
N ALA A 56 8.04 3.76 3.87
CA ALA A 56 9.32 3.12 3.50
C ALA A 56 9.99 3.72 2.24
N GLY A 57 9.37 4.69 1.57
CA GLY A 57 9.93 5.35 0.37
C GLY A 57 9.56 4.70 -0.97
N LYS A 58 8.50 3.87 -1.02
CA LYS A 58 8.01 3.22 -2.25
C LYS A 58 7.84 4.17 -3.42
N THR A 59 7.08 5.25 -3.25
CA THR A 59 6.77 6.22 -4.32
C THR A 59 8.06 6.83 -4.89
N THR A 60 9.00 7.20 -4.02
CA THR A 60 10.31 7.73 -4.44
C THR A 60 11.09 6.70 -5.26
N LEU A 61 11.15 5.45 -4.78
CA LEU A 61 11.80 4.35 -5.51
C LEU A 61 11.13 4.13 -6.87
N VAL A 62 9.81 4.00 -6.93
CA VAL A 62 9.04 3.76 -8.16
C VAL A 62 9.30 4.84 -9.20
N SER A 63 9.33 6.12 -8.80
CA SER A 63 9.66 7.23 -9.72
C SER A 63 11.10 7.11 -10.26
N ALA A 64 12.07 6.76 -9.40
CA ALA A 64 13.46 6.58 -9.82
C ALA A 64 13.61 5.36 -10.76
N LEU A 65 12.91 4.27 -10.48
CA LEU A 65 12.89 3.07 -11.33
C LEU A 65 12.29 3.37 -12.70
N GLN A 66 11.12 4.02 -12.75
CA GLN A 66 10.46 4.38 -14.00
C GLN A 66 11.37 5.28 -14.85
N ALA A 67 11.93 6.35 -14.26
CA ALA A 67 12.81 7.26 -14.97
C ALA A 67 14.08 6.57 -15.50
N THR A 68 14.63 5.60 -14.75
CA THR A 68 15.82 4.86 -15.18
C THR A 68 15.50 3.86 -16.29
N LEU A 69 14.41 3.09 -16.17
CA LEU A 69 13.98 2.14 -17.20
C LEU A 69 13.61 2.85 -18.51
N GLN A 70 12.98 4.02 -18.44
CA GLN A 70 12.69 4.85 -19.61
C GLN A 70 13.98 5.35 -20.29
N LYS A 71 15.03 5.69 -19.52
CA LYS A 71 16.35 6.04 -20.08
C LYS A 71 17.01 4.86 -20.78
N GLU A 72 16.76 3.64 -20.34
CA GLU A 72 17.16 2.39 -21.02
C GLU A 72 16.28 2.07 -22.26
N GLY A 73 15.38 2.97 -22.65
CA GLY A 73 14.52 2.81 -23.82
C GLY A 73 13.37 1.83 -23.61
N LEU A 74 12.99 1.56 -22.35
CA LEU A 74 11.89 0.65 -22.00
C LEU A 74 10.62 1.44 -21.74
N GLU A 75 9.58 1.22 -22.55
CA GLU A 75 8.26 1.79 -22.31
C GLU A 75 7.70 1.22 -20.99
N THR A 76 7.63 2.07 -19.96
CA THR A 76 7.40 1.65 -18.58
C THR A 76 6.14 2.30 -18.01
N LEU A 77 5.16 1.46 -17.67
CA LEU A 77 3.95 1.87 -16.96
C LEU A 77 4.10 1.62 -15.46
N VAL A 78 3.64 2.57 -14.65
CA VAL A 78 3.47 2.41 -13.21
C VAL A 78 1.98 2.40 -12.90
N CYS A 79 1.53 1.41 -12.12
CA CYS A 79 0.18 1.31 -11.62
C CYS A 79 0.22 1.17 -10.09
N SER A 80 -0.70 1.83 -9.40
CA SER A 80 -0.88 1.66 -7.96
C SER A 80 -2.09 0.77 -7.70
N ILE A 81 -2.02 -0.08 -6.67
CA ILE A 81 -3.20 -0.81 -6.21
C ILE A 81 -4.29 0.14 -5.68
N ASP A 82 -3.89 1.31 -5.19
CA ASP A 82 -4.83 2.33 -4.68
C ASP A 82 -5.74 2.89 -5.78
N ASP A 83 -5.32 2.84 -7.06
CA ASP A 83 -6.18 3.24 -8.18
C ASP A 83 -7.33 2.25 -8.44
N LEU A 84 -7.25 1.07 -7.82
CA LEU A 84 -8.23 -0.01 -7.92
C LEU A 84 -9.17 -0.06 -6.70
N TYR A 85 -9.19 0.95 -5.82
CA TYR A 85 -10.20 0.99 -4.75
C TYR A 85 -11.63 0.91 -5.33
N LEU A 86 -12.53 0.34 -4.55
CA LEU A 86 -13.97 0.37 -4.80
C LEU A 86 -14.45 1.81 -4.99
N THR A 87 -15.50 2.00 -5.78
CA THR A 87 -16.18 3.29 -5.84
C THR A 87 -16.69 3.68 -4.46
N HIS A 88 -16.92 4.97 -4.20
CA HIS A 88 -17.48 5.43 -2.94
C HIS A 88 -18.82 4.73 -2.63
N SER A 89 -19.66 4.54 -3.64
CA SER A 89 -20.93 3.82 -3.51
C SER A 89 -20.73 2.37 -3.08
N ASP A 90 -19.81 1.64 -3.72
CA ASP A 90 -19.56 0.24 -3.40
C ASP A 90 -18.88 0.07 -2.04
N GLN A 91 -18.01 1.01 -1.67
CA GLN A 91 -17.40 1.06 -0.33
C GLN A 91 -18.47 1.27 0.76
N LEU A 92 -19.44 2.15 0.54
CA LEU A 92 -20.57 2.32 1.46
C LEU A 92 -21.44 1.07 1.54
N ALA A 93 -21.70 0.40 0.41
CA ALA A 93 -22.45 -0.86 0.39
C ALA A 93 -21.72 -1.96 1.17
N LEU A 94 -20.40 -2.06 1.03
CA LEU A 94 -19.57 -3.00 1.78
C LEU A 94 -19.64 -2.73 3.30
N ALA A 95 -19.51 -1.46 3.71
CA ALA A 95 -19.61 -1.07 5.10
C ALA A 95 -21.00 -1.39 5.69
N GLN A 96 -22.07 -1.12 4.93
CA GLN A 96 -23.45 -1.44 5.33
C GLN A 96 -23.69 -2.95 5.45
N GLN A 97 -23.05 -3.77 4.62
CA GLN A 97 -23.17 -5.23 4.66
C GLN A 97 -22.50 -5.81 5.91
N TYR A 98 -21.45 -5.17 6.43
CA TYR A 98 -20.69 -5.63 7.59
C TYR A 98 -20.56 -4.53 8.65
N PRO A 99 -21.65 -4.09 9.28
CA PRO A 99 -21.67 -2.91 10.15
C PRO A 99 -20.77 -3.03 11.39
N ASP A 100 -20.55 -4.25 11.88
CA ASP A 100 -19.71 -4.52 13.05
C ASP A 100 -18.23 -4.76 12.69
N ASN A 101 -17.89 -4.87 11.40
CA ASN A 101 -16.53 -5.14 10.96
C ASN A 101 -15.77 -3.85 10.68
N GLU A 102 -15.08 -3.34 11.69
CA GLU A 102 -14.24 -2.14 11.64
C GLU A 102 -13.19 -2.14 10.50
N LEU A 103 -12.79 -3.32 10.01
CA LEU A 103 -11.75 -3.49 8.99
C LEU A 103 -12.18 -3.11 7.58
N VAL A 104 -13.49 -2.96 7.35
CA VAL A 104 -14.07 -2.72 6.02
C VAL A 104 -14.96 -1.49 5.97
N GLN A 105 -14.95 -0.66 7.02
CA GLN A 105 -15.76 0.56 7.08
C GLN A 105 -15.25 1.64 6.13
N HIS A 106 -13.95 1.63 5.86
CA HIS A 106 -13.30 2.59 4.99
C HIS A 106 -12.33 1.88 4.05
N ARG A 107 -12.06 2.52 2.91
CA ARG A 107 -10.98 2.10 2.03
C ARG A 107 -9.63 2.21 2.74
N GLY A 108 -8.66 1.44 2.26
CA GLY A 108 -7.28 1.40 2.73
C GLY A 108 -6.74 2.73 3.28
N GLU A 109 -6.60 3.84 2.55
CA GLU A 109 -6.15 5.12 3.17
C GLU A 109 -7.24 6.18 3.32
N PRO A 110 -7.50 6.74 4.51
CA PRO A 110 -8.29 7.96 4.64
C PRO A 110 -7.51 9.11 4.00
N GLY A 111 -8.22 9.96 3.26
CA GLY A 111 -7.64 11.14 2.64
C GLY A 111 -7.18 12.18 3.67
N LYS A 112 -6.42 13.17 3.19
CA LYS A 112 -5.79 14.26 3.98
C LYS A 112 -6.75 15.09 4.84
N MET A 113 -8.06 14.92 4.68
CA MET A 113 -9.10 15.70 5.36
C MET A 113 -10.04 14.81 6.19
N PHE A 114 -9.61 13.61 6.57
CA PHE A 114 -10.39 12.77 7.48
C PHE A 114 -10.38 13.38 8.89
N LEU A 115 -11.25 14.35 9.10
CA LEU A 115 -11.80 14.65 10.41
C LEU A 115 -12.56 13.37 10.85
N PRO A 116 -12.40 12.89 12.09
CA PRO A 116 -13.19 11.77 12.58
C PRO A 116 -14.66 12.13 12.40
N PHE A 117 -15.33 11.47 11.45
CA PHE A 117 -16.69 11.74 11.04
C PHE A 117 -17.63 11.11 12.08
N CYS A 118 -17.66 11.65 13.30
CA CYS A 118 -18.59 11.22 14.35
C CYS A 118 -19.95 11.96 14.31
N ILE A 119 -20.25 12.83 13.34
CA ILE A 119 -21.46 13.71 13.44
C ILE A 119 -22.32 13.78 12.15
N LEU A 120 -22.25 12.84 11.21
CA LEU A 120 -23.12 12.91 10.02
C LEU A 120 -23.64 11.54 9.55
N PHE A 121 -24.16 10.76 10.49
CA PHE A 121 -25.36 9.97 10.23
C PHE A 121 -26.30 10.22 11.40
N PRO A 122 -27.54 10.71 11.20
CA PRO A 122 -28.55 10.57 12.22
C PRO A 122 -28.88 9.08 12.26
N PHE A 123 -28.15 8.31 13.08
CA PHE A 123 -28.62 7.04 13.62
C PHE A 123 -29.79 7.36 14.55
N SER A 124 -30.92 7.74 13.97
CA SER A 124 -32.18 7.83 14.69
C SER A 124 -32.78 6.44 14.72
N SER A 125 -32.99 5.94 15.94
CA SER A 125 -33.86 4.81 16.31
C SER A 125 -33.29 3.38 16.32
N LEU A 126 -32.09 3.16 16.87
CA LEU A 126 -31.87 1.99 17.72
C LEU A 126 -30.58 2.16 18.53
N LEU A 127 -30.70 2.21 19.86
CA LEU A 127 -29.68 2.37 20.91
C LEU A 127 -29.90 3.64 21.76
N ALA A 128 -31.09 3.73 22.37
CA ALA A 128 -31.22 4.46 23.61
C ALA A 128 -30.41 3.71 24.68
N GLY A 129 -29.20 4.17 25.01
CA GLY A 129 -28.48 3.64 26.17
C GLY A 129 -26.95 3.79 26.25
N ARG A 130 -26.23 4.28 25.23
CA ARG A 130 -24.78 4.52 25.41
C ARG A 130 -24.52 5.88 26.04
N LYS A 131 -23.86 5.88 27.19
CA LYS A 131 -23.34 7.07 27.87
C LYS A 131 -22.20 7.67 27.04
N GLU A 132 -22.13 8.99 27.00
CA GLU A 132 -20.94 9.70 26.53
C GLU A 132 -19.72 9.24 27.34
N GLY A 133 -18.75 8.60 26.68
CA GLY A 133 -17.54 8.04 27.30
C GLY A 133 -17.19 6.59 26.92
N GLU A 134 -18.02 5.87 26.15
CA GLU A 134 -17.75 4.48 25.73
C GLU A 134 -17.34 4.38 24.24
N GLY A 135 -16.04 4.20 24.00
CA GLY A 135 -15.47 3.57 22.80
C GLY A 135 -15.40 4.44 21.53
N GLU A 136 -14.35 5.25 21.39
CA GLU A 136 -13.97 5.83 20.10
C GLU A 136 -13.52 4.69 19.16
N THR A 137 -14.29 4.48 18.09
CA THR A 137 -14.16 3.37 17.13
C THR A 137 -12.79 3.35 16.45
N LEU A 138 -12.08 2.22 16.50
CA LEU A 138 -10.85 2.01 15.73
C LEU A 138 -11.24 1.70 14.28
N THR A 139 -10.78 2.48 13.31
CA THR A 139 -11.07 2.23 11.90
C THR A 139 -9.93 1.46 11.24
N GLY A 140 -10.25 0.31 10.65
CA GLY A 140 -9.30 -0.57 9.99
C GLY A 140 -9.19 -0.33 8.48
N TYR A 141 -8.04 -0.67 7.92
CA TYR A 141 -7.64 -0.43 6.54
C TYR A 141 -7.04 -1.68 5.91
N PHE A 142 -7.84 -2.41 5.12
CA PHE A 142 -7.50 -3.79 4.76
C PHE A 142 -7.56 -4.12 3.26
N PRO A 143 -6.78 -5.11 2.81
CA PRO A 143 -7.05 -5.76 1.53
C PRO A 143 -8.46 -6.36 1.58
N GLY A 144 -9.28 -5.98 0.61
CA GLY A 144 -10.71 -6.30 0.56
C GLY A 144 -11.57 -5.14 0.07
N THR A 145 -11.00 -3.92 0.03
CA THR A 145 -11.67 -2.71 -0.46
C THR A 145 -11.26 -2.33 -1.88
N HIS A 146 -10.65 -3.24 -2.63
CA HIS A 146 -10.29 -3.04 -4.04
C HIS A 146 -11.28 -3.80 -4.94
N ASP A 147 -11.53 -3.25 -6.12
CA ASP A 147 -12.37 -3.83 -7.15
C ASP A 147 -11.60 -4.90 -7.93
N MET A 148 -11.77 -6.15 -7.49
CA MET A 148 -11.04 -7.29 -8.04
C MET A 148 -11.52 -7.69 -9.44
N ASN A 149 -12.70 -7.26 -9.86
CA ASN A 149 -13.16 -7.45 -11.23
C ASN A 149 -12.44 -6.50 -12.17
N LEU A 150 -12.38 -5.21 -11.82
CA LEU A 150 -11.58 -4.22 -12.55
C LEU A 150 -10.11 -4.62 -12.60
N ALA A 151 -9.54 -5.11 -11.49
CA ALA A 151 -8.17 -5.61 -11.46
C ALA A 151 -7.96 -6.76 -12.46
N ARG A 152 -8.86 -7.75 -12.50
CA ARG A 152 -8.78 -8.89 -13.42
C ARG A 152 -8.84 -8.44 -14.88
N GLU A 153 -9.75 -7.53 -15.21
CA GLU A 153 -9.89 -6.97 -16.57
C GLU A 153 -8.63 -6.20 -16.99
N LEU A 154 -8.11 -5.35 -16.09
CA LEU A 154 -6.90 -4.56 -16.34
C LEU A 154 -5.69 -5.46 -16.58
N PHE A 155 -5.44 -6.43 -15.69
CA PHE A 155 -4.29 -7.34 -15.82
C PHE A 155 -4.41 -8.24 -17.05
N ALA A 156 -5.61 -8.70 -17.39
CA ALA A 156 -5.84 -9.47 -18.62
C ALA A 156 -5.50 -8.63 -19.87
N ALA A 157 -5.98 -7.39 -19.94
CA ALA A 157 -5.71 -6.50 -21.07
C ALA A 157 -4.23 -6.12 -21.17
N LEU A 158 -3.57 -5.83 -20.04
CA LEU A 158 -2.15 -5.51 -20.00
C LEU A 158 -1.29 -6.71 -20.41
N ARG A 159 -1.63 -7.93 -19.97
CA ARG A 159 -0.87 -9.15 -20.31
C ARG A 159 -0.85 -9.43 -21.82
N THR A 160 -1.94 -9.09 -22.52
CA THR A 160 -2.04 -9.27 -23.98
C THR A 160 -1.69 -8.00 -24.76
N SER A 161 -1.17 -6.96 -24.10
CA SER A 161 -0.84 -5.67 -24.72
C SER A 161 -2.03 -5.04 -25.48
N SER A 162 -3.25 -5.32 -25.02
CA SER A 162 -4.50 -4.80 -25.58
C SER A 162 -4.69 -3.33 -25.22
N PRO A 163 -5.30 -2.51 -26.10
CA PRO A 163 -5.72 -1.15 -25.75
C PRO A 163 -6.61 -1.17 -24.51
N THR A 164 -6.25 -0.38 -23.51
CA THR A 164 -7.01 -0.29 -22.25
C THR A 164 -6.87 1.09 -21.62
N LEU A 165 -7.59 1.32 -20.52
CA LEU A 165 -7.56 2.53 -19.72
C LEU A 165 -7.04 2.18 -18.32
N ILE A 166 -6.09 2.98 -17.81
CA ILE A 166 -5.57 2.85 -16.45
C ILE A 166 -6.49 3.64 -15.51
N PRO A 167 -7.14 2.96 -14.55
CA PRO A 167 -8.01 3.61 -13.57
C PRO A 167 -7.27 4.68 -12.78
N SER A 168 -8.03 5.64 -12.26
CA SER A 168 -7.50 6.65 -11.36
C SER A 168 -8.46 6.88 -10.20
N TYR A 169 -7.90 7.00 -9.00
CA TYR A 169 -8.66 7.21 -7.78
C TYR A 169 -8.28 8.53 -7.11
N ASP A 170 -9.28 9.36 -6.78
CA ASP A 170 -9.05 10.60 -6.05
C ASP A 170 -9.44 10.43 -4.58
N LYS A 171 -8.41 10.33 -3.73
CA LYS A 171 -8.53 10.19 -2.27
C LYS A 171 -9.14 11.43 -1.58
N SER A 172 -9.25 12.57 -2.25
CA SER A 172 -9.75 13.83 -1.69
C SER A 172 -11.26 14.00 -1.82
N LEU A 173 -11.90 13.31 -2.76
CA LEU A 173 -13.35 13.34 -2.95
C LEU A 173 -14.10 12.88 -1.68
N PHE A 174 -15.38 13.25 -1.58
CA PHE A 174 -16.25 12.89 -0.44
C PHE A 174 -15.60 13.18 0.93
N SER A 175 -15.04 14.37 1.10
CA SER A 175 -14.38 14.81 2.34
C SER A 175 -13.24 13.89 2.79
N GLY A 176 -12.47 13.37 1.82
CA GLY A 176 -11.38 12.44 2.11
C GLY A 176 -11.80 10.96 2.18
N SER A 177 -13.08 10.63 2.00
CA SER A 177 -13.56 9.24 1.83
C SER A 177 -13.25 8.65 0.45
N GLY A 178 -12.86 9.51 -0.50
CA GLY A 178 -12.33 9.14 -1.81
C GLY A 178 -13.37 8.59 -2.77
N ASP A 179 -13.07 8.67 -4.08
CA ASP A 179 -13.83 7.96 -5.11
C ASP A 179 -13.00 7.72 -6.37
N ARG A 180 -13.45 6.74 -7.16
CA ARG A 180 -12.89 6.47 -8.48
C ARG A 180 -13.30 7.60 -9.43
N LEU A 181 -12.32 8.12 -10.17
CA LEU A 181 -12.61 9.11 -11.20
C LEU A 181 -13.38 8.46 -12.35
N PRO A 182 -14.22 9.21 -13.10
CA PRO A 182 -14.90 8.68 -14.27
C PRO A 182 -13.89 8.19 -15.32
N SER A 183 -14.27 7.17 -16.10
CA SER A 183 -13.41 6.56 -17.12
C SER A 183 -12.90 7.54 -18.19
N SER A 184 -13.59 8.66 -18.38
CA SER A 184 -13.14 9.76 -19.25
C SER A 184 -11.85 10.44 -18.76
N SER A 185 -11.50 10.28 -17.48
CA SER A 185 -10.28 10.82 -16.86
C SER A 185 -9.17 9.77 -16.73
N TRP A 186 -9.41 8.54 -17.18
CA TRP A 186 -8.43 7.45 -17.10
C TRP A 186 -7.40 7.55 -18.21
N THR A 187 -6.19 7.05 -17.96
CA THR A 187 -5.09 7.17 -18.91
C THR A 187 -5.15 6.06 -19.96
N PRO A 188 -5.32 6.36 -21.26
CA PRO A 188 -5.30 5.33 -22.29
C PRO A 188 -3.88 4.82 -22.55
N VAL A 189 -3.72 3.50 -22.58
CA VAL A 189 -2.44 2.84 -22.87
C VAL A 189 -2.60 1.76 -23.95
N ASN A 190 -1.48 1.39 -24.57
CA ASN A 190 -1.41 0.37 -25.63
C ASN A 190 -2.32 0.64 -26.83
N GLN A 191 -2.76 1.90 -27.03
CA GLN A 191 -3.58 2.31 -28.16
C GLN A 191 -2.82 2.08 -29.49
N PRO A 192 -3.51 1.93 -30.64
CA PRO A 192 -2.86 1.63 -31.92
C PRO A 192 -1.74 2.61 -32.34
N SER A 193 -1.82 3.87 -31.89
CA SER A 193 -0.82 4.91 -32.16
C SER A 193 0.25 5.06 -31.06
N GLN A 194 0.18 4.28 -29.99
CA GLN A 194 1.11 4.35 -28.87
C GLN A 194 2.15 3.21 -28.95
N PRO A 195 3.38 3.43 -28.45
CA PRO A 195 4.29 2.32 -28.19
C PRO A 195 3.63 1.32 -27.23
N LYS A 196 3.93 0.04 -27.41
CA LYS A 196 3.48 -0.99 -26.50
C LYS A 196 4.29 -0.92 -25.21
N ILE A 197 3.59 -0.99 -24.08
CA ILE A 197 4.23 -1.07 -22.77
C ILE A 197 5.06 -2.34 -22.70
N GLN A 198 6.29 -2.21 -22.25
CA GLN A 198 7.26 -3.30 -22.14
C GLN A 198 7.50 -3.72 -20.70
N VAL A 199 7.41 -2.78 -19.75
CA VAL A 199 7.58 -3.04 -18.32
C VAL A 199 6.42 -2.43 -17.56
N ILE A 200 5.85 -3.18 -16.62
CA ILE A 200 4.77 -2.73 -15.75
C ILE A 200 5.24 -2.87 -14.32
N ILE A 201 5.28 -1.77 -13.57
CA ILE A 201 5.50 -1.76 -12.13
C ILE A 201 4.15 -1.61 -11.46
N PHE A 202 3.72 -2.63 -10.72
CA PHE A 202 2.50 -2.60 -9.91
C PHE A 202 2.86 -2.51 -8.44
N GLU A 203 2.56 -1.37 -7.83
CA GLU A 203 3.01 -1.04 -6.47
C GLU A 203 1.86 -0.95 -5.47
N GLY A 204 2.15 -1.28 -4.21
CA GLY A 204 1.21 -1.04 -3.12
C GLY A 204 1.67 -1.65 -1.80
N TRP A 205 1.03 -1.21 -0.71
CA TRP A 205 1.38 -1.63 0.65
C TRP A 205 1.01 -3.10 0.95
N CYS A 206 -0.02 -3.63 0.29
CA CYS A 206 -0.48 -5.03 0.41
C CYS A 206 -0.21 -5.88 -0.85
N VAL A 207 0.46 -5.33 -1.86
CA VAL A 207 0.82 -6.08 -3.08
C VAL A 207 1.67 -7.29 -2.70
N GLY A 208 1.32 -8.48 -3.19
CA GLY A 208 2.00 -9.73 -2.88
C GLY A 208 1.66 -10.37 -1.53
N PHE A 209 0.79 -9.76 -0.72
CA PHE A 209 0.20 -10.48 0.42
C PHE A 209 -0.61 -11.67 -0.09
N ARG A 210 -0.48 -12.81 0.58
CA ARG A 210 -1.25 -14.02 0.28
C ARG A 210 -2.00 -14.49 1.51
N ALA A 211 -3.19 -15.03 1.26
CA ALA A 211 -4.02 -15.62 2.29
C ALA A 211 -3.30 -16.79 2.99
N LEU A 212 -3.45 -16.85 4.29
CA LEU A 212 -3.03 -17.97 5.12
C LEU A 212 -4.14 -19.04 5.20
N SER A 213 -3.81 -20.21 5.74
CA SER A 213 -4.84 -21.15 6.20
C SER A 213 -5.57 -20.55 7.41
N ALA A 214 -6.85 -20.92 7.58
CA ALA A 214 -7.63 -20.46 8.74
C ALA A 214 -6.92 -20.79 10.07
N ALA A 215 -6.40 -22.01 10.19
CA ALA A 215 -5.62 -22.44 11.35
C ALA A 215 -4.37 -21.58 11.62
N ALA A 216 -3.69 -21.09 10.57
CA ALA A 216 -2.54 -20.19 10.76
C ALA A 216 -2.96 -18.79 11.22
N VAL A 217 -4.11 -18.27 10.75
CA VAL A 217 -4.70 -17.02 11.27
C VAL A 217 -5.11 -17.19 12.73
N GLU A 218 -5.80 -18.27 13.07
CA GLU A 218 -6.20 -18.62 14.43
C GLU A 218 -5.00 -18.74 15.38
N ALA A 219 -3.92 -19.39 14.95
CA ALA A 219 -2.70 -19.53 15.75
C ALA A 219 -2.02 -18.17 16.01
N LYS A 220 -1.95 -17.30 14.99
CA LYS A 220 -1.42 -15.94 15.14
C LYS A 220 -2.29 -15.09 16.07
N TYR A 221 -3.62 -15.20 15.95
CA TYR A 221 -4.57 -14.53 16.84
C TYR A 221 -4.48 -15.04 18.29
N ALA A 222 -4.41 -16.35 18.51
CA ALA A 222 -4.25 -16.89 19.85
C ALA A 222 -2.95 -16.42 20.52
N SER A 223 -1.87 -16.31 19.74
CA SER A 223 -0.58 -15.80 20.21
C SER A 223 -0.65 -14.30 20.56
N SER A 224 -1.41 -13.50 19.80
CA SER A 224 -1.53 -12.06 20.03
C SER A 224 -2.21 -11.70 21.35
N LEU A 225 -3.09 -12.57 21.89
CA LEU A 225 -3.76 -12.36 23.19
C LEU A 225 -2.78 -12.25 24.37
N SER A 226 -1.56 -12.76 24.20
CA SER A 226 -0.48 -12.67 25.20
C SER A 226 0.53 -11.54 24.91
N SER A 227 0.38 -10.83 23.79
CA SER A 227 1.29 -9.80 23.31
C SER A 227 0.62 -8.43 23.38
N PRO A 228 0.92 -7.58 24.39
CA PRO A 228 0.24 -6.30 24.59
C PRO A 228 0.34 -5.35 23.38
N ASP A 229 1.42 -5.46 22.61
CA ASP A 229 1.68 -4.59 21.45
C ASP A 229 1.03 -5.08 20.15
N SER A 230 0.41 -6.26 20.13
CA SER A 230 -0.21 -6.78 18.91
C SER A 230 -1.52 -6.08 18.61
N THR A 231 -1.76 -5.75 17.34
CA THR A 231 -3.02 -5.13 16.90
C THR A 231 -4.06 -6.18 16.52
N LEU A 232 -3.67 -7.44 16.27
CA LEU A 232 -4.61 -8.54 15.99
C LEU A 232 -5.68 -8.69 17.08
N GLN A 233 -5.30 -8.62 18.37
CA GLN A 233 -6.22 -8.80 19.49
C GLN A 233 -7.25 -7.66 19.63
N LYS A 234 -7.04 -6.53 18.94
CA LYS A 234 -7.98 -5.41 18.91
C LYS A 234 -9.19 -5.68 18.02
N HIS A 235 -9.17 -6.77 17.24
CA HIS A 235 -10.23 -7.14 16.32
C HIS A 235 -10.82 -8.51 16.64
N LYS A 236 -12.05 -8.76 16.17
CA LYS A 236 -12.62 -10.11 16.24
C LYS A 236 -11.91 -11.02 15.24
N LEU A 237 -11.64 -12.26 15.65
CA LEU A 237 -11.06 -13.29 14.78
C LEU A 237 -11.84 -13.47 13.47
N GLU A 238 -13.18 -13.42 13.52
CA GLU A 238 -14.04 -13.53 12.34
C GLU A 238 -13.78 -12.42 11.31
N HIS A 239 -13.43 -11.20 11.75
CA HIS A 239 -13.09 -10.09 10.85
C HIS A 239 -11.73 -10.32 10.18
N LEU A 240 -10.76 -10.86 10.91
CA LEU A 240 -9.43 -11.21 10.36
C LEU A 240 -9.54 -12.35 9.35
N LEU A 241 -10.36 -13.37 9.65
CA LEU A 241 -10.65 -14.47 8.72
C LEU A 241 -11.37 -13.98 7.46
N PHE A 242 -12.30 -13.03 7.59
CA PHE A 242 -12.97 -12.39 6.45
C PHE A 242 -11.96 -11.73 5.51
N VAL A 243 -11.07 -10.89 6.05
CA VAL A 243 -10.00 -10.23 5.28
C VAL A 243 -9.09 -11.28 4.62
N ASN A 244 -8.68 -12.29 5.38
CA ASN A 244 -7.83 -13.36 4.87
C ASN A 244 -8.47 -14.07 3.67
N GLU A 245 -9.78 -14.30 3.70
CA GLU A 245 -10.50 -14.88 2.57
C GLU A 245 -10.57 -13.92 1.38
N LYS A 246 -10.86 -12.64 1.60
CA LYS A 246 -10.82 -11.61 0.56
C LYS A 246 -9.47 -11.48 -0.11
N LEU A 247 -8.39 -11.70 0.63
CA LEU A 247 -7.03 -11.63 0.10
C LEU A 247 -6.75 -12.70 -0.97
N ARG A 248 -7.49 -13.83 -0.99
CA ARG A 248 -7.35 -14.85 -2.05
C ARG A 248 -7.64 -14.30 -3.44
N GLU A 249 -8.53 -13.31 -3.54
CA GLU A 249 -8.88 -12.70 -4.83
C GLU A 249 -7.66 -12.00 -5.47
N TYR A 250 -6.66 -11.60 -4.69
CA TYR A 250 -5.47 -10.85 -5.12
C TYR A 250 -4.43 -11.74 -5.81
N ASP A 251 -4.58 -13.06 -5.72
CA ASP A 251 -3.71 -14.01 -6.44
C ASP A 251 -3.78 -13.80 -7.95
N VAL A 252 -4.91 -13.29 -8.49
CA VAL A 252 -5.04 -12.95 -9.91
C VAL A 252 -4.02 -11.92 -10.38
N MET A 253 -3.61 -10.99 -9.51
CA MET A 253 -2.55 -10.02 -9.79
C MET A 253 -1.19 -10.62 -9.45
N THR A 254 -1.07 -11.21 -8.25
CA THR A 254 0.21 -11.69 -7.74
C THR A 254 0.85 -12.76 -8.62
N ASP A 255 0.04 -13.67 -9.19
CA ASP A 255 0.55 -14.74 -10.05
C ASP A 255 1.02 -14.24 -11.43
N THR A 256 0.70 -13.00 -11.81
CA THR A 256 1.18 -12.39 -13.07
C THR A 256 2.60 -11.85 -12.98
N PHE A 257 3.10 -11.51 -11.79
CA PHE A 257 4.38 -10.85 -11.62
C PHE A 257 5.58 -11.73 -12.02
N ASN A 258 6.36 -11.28 -12.98
CA ASN A 258 7.58 -11.96 -13.43
C ASN A 258 8.74 -11.75 -12.47
N ALA A 259 8.76 -10.62 -11.76
CA ALA A 259 9.69 -10.34 -10.67
C ALA A 259 8.99 -9.59 -9.53
N PHE A 260 9.59 -9.61 -8.35
CA PHE A 260 9.04 -8.97 -7.17
C PHE A 260 10.10 -8.18 -6.39
N LEU A 261 9.75 -6.97 -5.97
CA LEU A 261 10.57 -6.10 -5.13
C LEU A 261 9.87 -5.92 -3.79
N HIS A 262 10.58 -6.16 -2.69
CA HIS A 262 10.05 -5.99 -1.34
C HIS A 262 10.95 -5.06 -0.53
N ILE A 263 10.43 -3.89 -0.15
CA ILE A 263 11.07 -2.98 0.81
C ILE A 263 10.61 -3.40 2.20
N ASP A 264 11.43 -4.21 2.87
CA ASP A 264 11.11 -4.81 4.17
C ASP A 264 11.70 -3.96 5.28
N ALA A 265 10.91 -3.57 6.27
CA ALA A 265 11.44 -2.91 7.45
C ALA A 265 12.11 -3.95 8.35
N GLN A 266 13.34 -3.67 8.82
CA GLN A 266 14.02 -4.53 9.80
C GLN A 266 13.13 -4.80 11.02
N GLU A 267 12.40 -3.77 11.45
CA GLU A 267 11.31 -3.86 12.41
C GLU A 267 10.07 -3.19 11.82
N THR A 268 8.95 -3.92 11.74
CA THR A 268 7.71 -3.37 11.17
C THR A 268 7.19 -2.16 11.93
N GLY A 269 7.52 -2.04 13.22
CA GLY A 269 7.16 -0.91 14.07
C GLY A 269 7.71 0.45 13.61
N PHE A 270 8.74 0.48 12.77
CA PHE A 270 9.24 1.73 12.18
C PHE A 270 8.18 2.48 11.37
N VAL A 271 7.13 1.79 10.90
CA VAL A 271 6.00 2.41 10.19
C VAL A 271 5.31 3.51 11.00
N TYR A 272 5.21 3.36 12.33
CA TYR A 272 4.61 4.37 13.20
C TYR A 272 5.43 5.66 13.17
N GLU A 273 6.74 5.54 13.35
CA GLU A 273 7.65 6.67 13.34
C GLU A 273 7.74 7.32 11.97
N TRP A 274 7.83 6.52 10.91
CA TRP A 274 7.88 7.05 9.55
C TRP A 274 6.62 7.81 9.18
N ARG A 275 5.46 7.35 9.65
CA ARG A 275 4.19 8.06 9.44
C ARG A 275 4.10 9.33 10.27
N LEU A 276 4.59 9.31 11.52
CA LEU A 276 4.67 10.51 12.36
C LEU A 276 5.57 11.58 11.72
N GLU A 277 6.72 11.20 11.19
CA GLU A 277 7.63 12.11 10.47
C GLU A 277 6.96 12.74 9.24
N GLN A 278 6.25 11.93 8.46
CA GLN A 278 5.54 12.36 7.26
C GLN A 278 4.42 13.37 7.60
N GLU A 279 3.60 13.07 8.61
CA GLU A 279 2.51 13.97 9.04
C GLU A 279 3.06 15.23 9.71
N ALA A 280 4.14 15.14 10.50
CA ALA A 280 4.81 16.32 11.04
C ALA A 280 5.35 17.23 9.93
N GLN A 281 5.90 16.66 8.85
CA GLN A 281 6.29 17.44 7.68
C GLN A 281 5.07 18.10 7.00
N LEU A 282 3.98 17.37 6.83
CA LEU A 282 2.75 17.89 6.23
C LEU A 282 2.18 19.06 7.04
N ARG A 283 2.12 18.93 8.37
CA ARG A 283 1.70 20.00 9.30
C ARG A 283 2.58 21.23 9.17
N ARG A 284 3.91 21.06 9.09
CA ARG A 284 4.87 22.17 8.91
C ARG A 284 4.70 22.88 7.56
N GLU A 285 4.48 22.13 6.49
CA GLU A 285 4.45 22.69 5.13
C GLU A 285 3.08 23.25 4.73
N LYS A 286 2.00 22.67 5.23
CA LYS A 286 0.62 22.98 4.79
C LYS A 286 -0.31 23.42 5.91
N GLY A 287 0.13 23.40 7.16
CA GLY A 287 -0.68 23.78 8.32
C GLY A 287 -1.83 22.80 8.63
N MET A 288 -1.85 21.63 7.98
CA MET A 288 -2.89 20.60 8.13
C MET A 288 -2.23 19.22 8.19
N GLY A 289 -2.85 18.29 8.91
CA GLY A 289 -2.39 16.90 9.07
C GLY A 289 -2.98 16.26 10.32
N MET A 290 -2.79 14.96 10.47
CA MET A 290 -3.25 14.22 11.64
C MET A 290 -2.48 14.61 12.91
N SER A 291 -3.08 14.51 14.10
CA SER A 291 -2.35 14.51 15.38
C SER A 291 -1.53 13.23 15.52
N ASP A 292 -0.61 13.18 16.48
CA ASP A 292 0.24 12.00 16.69
C ASP A 292 -0.61 10.78 17.13
N GLU A 293 -1.67 11.00 17.94
CA GLU A 293 -2.64 9.96 18.32
C GLU A 293 -3.50 9.50 17.14
N GLN A 294 -3.87 10.42 16.26
CA GLN A 294 -4.56 10.07 15.01
C GLN A 294 -3.65 9.26 14.08
N VAL A 295 -2.35 9.56 14.04
CA VAL A 295 -1.36 8.76 13.29
C VAL A 295 -1.27 7.34 13.83
N VAL A 296 -1.16 7.16 15.15
CA VAL A 296 -1.11 5.82 15.75
C VAL A 296 -2.36 5.03 15.39
N ARG A 297 -3.55 5.62 15.54
CA ARG A 297 -4.82 4.98 15.14
C ARG A 297 -4.88 4.66 13.65
N PHE A 298 -4.39 5.56 12.82
CA PHE A 298 -4.29 5.34 11.37
C PHE A 298 -3.43 4.13 11.05
N VAL A 299 -2.24 4.05 11.64
CA VAL A 299 -1.29 2.95 11.40
C VAL A 299 -1.83 1.63 11.95
N ASP A 300 -2.47 1.65 13.11
CA ASP A 300 -3.16 0.51 13.71
C ASP A 300 -4.20 -0.11 12.76
N GLY A 301 -4.79 0.69 11.87
CA GLY A 301 -5.73 0.17 10.87
C GLY A 301 -5.10 -0.77 9.83
N TYR A 302 -3.81 -0.62 9.50
CA TYR A 302 -3.10 -1.49 8.55
C TYR A 302 -2.30 -2.58 9.26
N TYR A 303 -1.88 -2.31 10.49
CA TYR A 303 -0.89 -3.11 11.18
C TYR A 303 -1.26 -4.60 11.31
N PRO A 304 -2.53 -4.98 11.54
CA PRO A 304 -2.91 -6.39 11.58
C PRO A 304 -2.58 -7.13 10.27
N ALA A 305 -2.68 -6.46 9.12
CA ALA A 305 -2.31 -7.06 7.85
C ALA A 305 -0.79 -7.28 7.74
N TYR A 306 0.03 -6.39 8.30
CA TYR A 306 1.48 -6.62 8.40
C TYR A 306 1.81 -7.80 9.31
N GLU A 307 1.16 -7.89 10.48
CA GLU A 307 1.34 -9.01 11.43
C GLU A 307 0.93 -10.38 10.83
N LEU A 308 -0.13 -10.40 10.03
CA LEU A 308 -0.61 -11.61 9.37
C LEU A 308 0.28 -11.99 8.17
N PHE A 309 0.47 -11.07 7.23
CA PHE A 309 0.83 -11.43 5.85
C PHE A 309 2.28 -11.12 5.44
N THR A 310 2.99 -10.21 6.14
CA THR A 310 4.37 -9.85 5.78
C THR A 310 5.32 -11.05 5.81
N GLY A 311 5.08 -12.03 6.69
CA GLY A 311 5.85 -13.28 6.74
C GLY A 311 5.87 -14.02 5.41
N GLY A 312 4.71 -14.15 4.74
CA GLY A 312 4.63 -14.79 3.43
C GLY A 312 5.38 -14.03 2.33
N VAL A 313 5.40 -12.70 2.40
CA VAL A 313 6.21 -11.88 1.48
C VAL A 313 7.70 -12.10 1.70
N ARG A 314 8.14 -12.22 2.96
CA ARG A 314 9.54 -12.51 3.31
C ARG A 314 9.99 -13.88 2.83
N GLU A 315 9.11 -14.87 2.84
CA GLU A 315 9.39 -16.25 2.38
C GLU A 315 9.44 -16.38 0.85
N GLY A 316 8.85 -15.44 0.12
CA GLY A 316 8.91 -15.37 -1.34
C GLY A 316 7.55 -15.56 -2.02
N VAL A 317 6.98 -14.49 -2.58
CA VAL A 317 5.62 -14.50 -3.17
C VAL A 317 5.54 -15.28 -4.49
N LEU A 318 6.70 -15.50 -5.12
CA LEU A 318 6.86 -16.23 -6.39
C LEU A 318 7.45 -17.63 -6.22
N ARG A 319 7.71 -18.06 -4.96
CA ARG A 319 8.31 -19.35 -4.66
C ARG A 319 7.38 -20.49 -5.08
N GLY A 320 7.94 -21.54 -5.71
CA GLY A 320 7.16 -22.69 -6.17
C GLY A 320 6.31 -22.42 -7.42
N LYS A 321 6.49 -21.25 -8.06
CA LYS A 321 5.83 -20.87 -9.33
C LYS A 321 6.80 -20.93 -10.52
N GLY A 322 7.96 -21.59 -10.38
CA GLY A 322 8.99 -21.67 -11.42
C GLY A 322 9.72 -20.35 -11.65
N ARG A 323 9.72 -19.46 -10.66
CA ARG A 323 10.31 -18.12 -10.68
C ARG A 323 11.25 -17.92 -9.48
N GLU A 324 11.95 -18.97 -9.08
CA GLU A 324 12.89 -18.96 -7.97
C GLU A 324 14.01 -17.93 -8.20
N GLY A 325 14.35 -17.14 -7.17
CA GLY A 325 15.31 -16.04 -7.29
C GLY A 325 14.78 -14.83 -8.08
N ALA A 326 13.49 -14.80 -8.42
CA ALA A 326 12.83 -13.64 -9.04
C ALA A 326 12.20 -12.70 -8.01
N GLN A 327 12.62 -12.76 -6.74
CA GLN A 327 12.30 -11.76 -5.75
C GLN A 327 13.56 -11.14 -5.13
N LEU A 328 13.55 -9.81 -5.00
CA LEU A 328 14.57 -9.04 -4.28
C LEU A 328 13.94 -8.39 -3.05
N ARG A 329 14.48 -8.71 -1.88
CA ARG A 329 14.10 -8.11 -0.60
C ARG A 329 15.20 -7.15 -0.14
N LEU A 330 14.85 -5.88 0.01
CA LEU A 330 15.70 -4.84 0.58
C LEU A 330 15.27 -4.62 2.02
N VAL A 331 16.07 -5.09 2.98
CA VAL A 331 15.82 -4.82 4.40
C VAL A 331 16.32 -3.43 4.71
N VAL A 332 15.45 -2.57 5.21
CA VAL A 332 15.76 -1.18 5.55
C VAL A 332 15.77 -0.95 7.06
N GLY A 333 16.74 -0.17 7.52
CA GLY A 333 16.84 0.26 8.91
C GLY A 333 15.87 1.40 9.23
N ARG A 334 15.88 1.85 10.48
CA ARG A 334 15.04 2.95 10.98
C ARG A 334 15.19 4.25 10.20
N ASP A 335 16.38 4.52 9.65
CA ASP A 335 16.70 5.67 8.80
C ASP A 335 16.29 5.49 7.33
N ARG A 336 15.57 4.39 7.02
CA ARG A 336 15.16 3.95 5.68
C ARG A 336 16.31 3.58 4.75
N ARG A 337 17.55 3.45 5.24
CA ARG A 337 18.68 2.98 4.42
C ARG A 337 18.70 1.47 4.33
N VAL A 338 19.21 0.96 3.22
CA VAL A 338 19.38 -0.48 2.98
C VAL A 338 20.43 -1.02 3.95
N VAL A 339 20.01 -1.96 4.78
CA VAL A 339 20.86 -2.70 5.73
C VAL A 339 21.25 -4.05 5.15
N GLU A 340 20.35 -4.70 4.41
CA GLU A 340 20.57 -6.01 3.82
C GLU A 340 19.86 -6.13 2.46
N VAL A 341 20.47 -6.87 1.54
CA VAL A 341 19.89 -7.21 0.23
C VAL A 341 19.82 -8.73 0.12
N VAL A 342 18.61 -9.26 0.04
CA VAL A 342 18.36 -10.71 0.00
C VAL A 342 17.66 -11.08 -1.30
N ARG A 343 18.19 -12.08 -2.00
CA ARG A 343 17.49 -12.73 -3.13
C ARG A 343 16.71 -13.92 -2.58
N VAL A 344 15.41 -13.95 -2.87
CA VAL A 344 14.46 -14.96 -2.36
C VAL A 344 14.03 -15.90 -3.49
#